data_AF-A0A949MVI5-F1
#
_entry.id   AF-A0A949MVI5-F1
#
_cell.length_a   1.000
_cell.length_b   1.000
_cell.length_c   1.000
_cell.angle_alpha   90.00
_cell.angle_beta   90.00
_cell.angle_gamma   90.00
#
_symmetry.space_group_name_H-M   'P 1'
#
loop_
_entity.id
_entity.type
_entity.pdbx_description
1 polymer ?
#
loop_
_entity_poly.entity_id
_entity_poly.type
_entity_poly.pdbx_seq_one_letter_code
_entity_poly.pdbx_strand_id
1 'polypeptide(L)'
;MEKTNSGNSTEGCFYEDCTLKDPTVPPAAAKIHFRLWREKRLTITSLCNAHDLRDVPRSTVKHHLRLLVARGYVQRHGRGKGTWYTL
;
A
#
# COMPACT_ATOMS: atom_id res chain seq x y z
N MET A 1 11.21 4.76 38.96
CA MET A 1 12.23 5.42 38.12
C MET A 1 11.94 5.04 36.69
N GLU A 2 11.39 6.00 35.95
CA GLU A 2 10.87 5.86 34.59
C GLU A 2 11.92 6.29 33.57
N LYS A 3 11.85 5.67 32.36
CA LYS A 3 12.37 6.09 31.05
C LYS A 3 13.88 5.84 30.80
N THR A 4 14.35 5.39 29.63
CA THR A 4 13.74 5.20 28.29
C THR A 4 14.70 4.38 27.42
N ASN A 5 14.15 3.48 26.61
CA ASN A 5 14.82 2.76 25.53
C ASN A 5 15.20 3.75 24.42
N SER A 6 16.46 3.77 23.98
CA SER A 6 16.95 4.70 22.97
C SER A 6 17.83 4.00 21.96
N GLY A 7 17.55 4.24 20.68
CA GLY A 7 18.51 4.06 19.60
C GLY A 7 18.25 2.85 18.72
N ASN A 8 17.28 2.95 17.80
CA ASN A 8 17.46 2.33 16.49
C ASN A 8 17.20 3.38 15.42
N SER A 9 18.29 4.02 15.00
CA SER A 9 18.36 4.84 13.79
C SER A 9 18.15 3.92 12.59
N THR A 10 17.08 4.15 11.84
CA THR A 10 16.94 3.61 10.49
C THR A 10 16.73 4.78 9.56
N GLU A 11 17.57 4.81 8.55
CA GLU A 11 17.79 5.90 7.62
C GLU A 11 16.50 6.28 6.88
N GLY A 12 16.40 7.58 6.58
CA GLY A 12 15.18 8.25 6.18
C GLY A 12 14.45 7.60 5.00
N CYS A 13 13.14 7.50 5.16
CA CYS A 13 12.19 7.57 4.06
C CYS A 13 11.10 8.55 4.48
N PHE A 14 11.17 9.75 3.91
CA PHE A 14 10.10 10.74 3.85
C PHE A 14 8.76 10.06 3.53
N TYR A 15 7.91 9.90 4.54
CA TYR A 15 6.48 9.58 4.39
C TYR A 15 5.69 10.35 5.46
N GLU A 16 6.02 11.62 5.66
CA GLU A 16 5.14 12.49 6.42
C GLU A 16 4.00 12.95 5.51
N ASP A 17 2.80 12.49 5.85
CA ASP A 17 1.48 13.07 5.55
C ASP A 17 0.56 12.46 4.46
N CYS A 18 0.85 11.30 3.87
CA CYS A 18 -0.08 10.66 2.90
C CYS A 18 -0.39 9.17 3.12
N THR A 19 -0.06 8.61 4.29
CA THR A 19 -0.28 7.19 4.62
C THR A 19 -1.58 7.01 5.39
N LEU A 20 -2.32 5.95 5.06
CA LEU A 20 -3.41 5.45 5.90
C LEU A 20 -2.90 5.34 7.35
N LYS A 21 -3.36 6.22 8.25
CA LYS A 21 -2.98 6.24 9.67
C LYS A 21 -3.61 5.09 10.47
N ASP A 22 -4.11 4.07 9.79
CA ASP A 22 -4.72 2.90 10.41
C ASP A 22 -3.61 1.89 10.74
N PRO A 23 -3.30 1.66 12.03
CA PRO A 23 -2.20 0.79 12.45
C PRO A 23 -2.42 -0.68 12.07
N THR A 24 -3.64 -1.03 11.63
CA THR A 24 -3.98 -2.40 11.23
C THR A 24 -3.78 -2.64 9.73
N VAL A 25 -3.38 -1.62 8.96
CA VAL A 25 -3.01 -1.73 7.54
C VAL A 25 -1.51 -1.98 7.41
N PRO A 26 -1.07 -3.09 6.78
CA PRO A 26 0.35 -3.36 6.59
C PRO A 26 1.06 -2.26 5.78
N PRO A 27 2.36 -2.00 6.01
CA PRO A 27 3.11 -0.96 5.29
C PRO A 27 3.05 -1.10 3.76
N ALA A 28 3.05 -2.33 3.25
CA ALA A 28 2.91 -2.60 1.81
C ALA A 28 1.53 -2.19 1.25
N ALA A 29 0.46 -2.34 2.03
CA ALA A 29 -0.87 -1.89 1.64
C ALA A 29 -0.98 -0.36 1.64
N ALA A 30 -0.35 0.32 2.60
CA ALA A 30 -0.27 1.78 2.60
C ALA A 30 0.45 2.32 1.35
N LYS A 31 1.54 1.68 0.90
CA LYS A 31 2.23 2.02 -0.36
C LYS A 31 1.33 1.87 -1.58
N ILE A 32 0.53 0.79 -1.65
CA ILE A 32 -0.45 0.58 -2.74
C ILE A 32 -1.48 1.73 -2.77
N HIS A 33 -2.02 2.11 -1.60
CA HIS A 33 -2.97 3.21 -1.48
C HIS A 33 -2.36 4.55 -1.91
N PHE A 34 -1.14 4.86 -1.46
CA PHE A 34 -0.43 6.08 -1.87
C PHE A 34 -0.21 6.13 -3.39
N ARG A 35 0.13 5.00 -4.01
CA ARG A 35 0.29 4.94 -5.47
C ARG A 35 -1.04 5.19 -6.19
N LEU A 36 -2.13 4.60 -5.71
CA LEU A 36 -3.48 4.85 -6.23
C LEU A 36 -3.88 6.32 -6.11
N TRP A 37 -3.50 6.98 -5.02
CA TRP A 37 -3.74 8.42 -4.85
C TRP A 37 -3.04 9.27 -5.93
N ARG A 38 -1.79 8.91 -6.28
CA ARG A 38 -0.98 9.58 -7.31
C ARG A 38 -1.49 9.35 -8.72
N GLU A 39 -1.76 8.10 -9.08
CA GLU A 39 -2.07 7.72 -10.48
C GLU A 39 -3.58 7.64 -10.77
N LYS A 40 -4.43 7.80 -9.75
CA LYS A 40 -5.91 7.73 -9.76
C LYS A 40 -6.50 6.39 -10.19
N ARG A 41 -5.80 5.63 -11.02
CA ARG A 41 -6.20 4.33 -11.56
C ARG A 41 -4.98 3.45 -11.74
N LEU A 42 -4.98 2.26 -11.14
CA LEU A 42 -3.89 1.29 -11.31
C LEU A 42 -4.39 -0.12 -11.59
N THR A 43 -3.60 -0.88 -12.34
CA THR A 43 -3.81 -2.33 -12.53
C THR A 43 -2.86 -3.12 -11.63
N ILE A 44 -3.15 -4.40 -11.40
CA ILE A 44 -2.25 -5.28 -10.63
C ILE A 44 -0.85 -5.33 -11.27
N THR A 45 -0.78 -5.36 -12.60
CA THR A 45 0.50 -5.40 -13.32
C THR A 45 1.31 -4.13 -13.07
N SER A 46 0.67 -2.97 -13.12
CA SER A 46 1.33 -1.69 -12.82
C SER A 46 1.82 -1.62 -11.36
N LEU A 47 1.02 -2.13 -10.42
CA LEU A 47 1.41 -2.22 -9.01
C LEU A 47 2.60 -3.17 -8.78
N CYS A 48 2.62 -4.34 -9.43
CA CYS A 48 3.76 -5.28 -9.34
C CYS A 48 5.04 -4.75 -10.00
N ASN A 49 4.91 -3.90 -11.02
CA ASN A 49 6.04 -3.30 -11.71
C ASN A 49 6.57 -2.03 -11.01
N ALA A 50 5.86 -1.52 -10.00
CA ALA A 50 6.30 -0.36 -9.25
C ALA A 50 7.56 -0.70 -8.44
N HIS A 51 8.59 0.16 -8.53
CA HIS A 51 9.84 -0.02 -7.79
C HIS A 51 9.62 -0.25 -6.29
N ASP A 52 8.63 0.43 -5.69
CA ASP A 52 8.32 0.37 -4.26
C ASP A 52 7.67 -0.96 -3.80
N LEU A 53 7.24 -1.79 -4.75
CA LEU A 53 6.54 -3.07 -4.56
C LEU A 53 7.18 -4.22 -5.35
N ARG A 54 8.35 -3.98 -5.98
CA ARG A 54 8.99 -4.94 -6.89
C ARG A 54 9.35 -6.26 -6.20
N ASP A 55 9.76 -6.19 -4.93
CA ASP A 55 10.10 -7.35 -4.11
C ASP A 55 8.89 -7.97 -3.40
N VAL A 56 7.70 -7.38 -3.57
CA VAL A 56 6.46 -7.91 -2.98
C VAL A 56 5.85 -8.94 -3.94
N PRO A 57 5.66 -10.19 -3.52
CA PRO A 57 5.04 -11.21 -4.35
C PRO A 57 3.66 -10.76 -4.84
N ARG A 58 3.33 -11.10 -6.09
CA ARG A 58 2.02 -10.77 -6.68
C ARG A 58 0.83 -11.27 -5.84
N SER A 59 0.98 -12.43 -5.19
CA SER A 59 -0.01 -12.98 -4.25
C SER A 59 -0.23 -12.05 -3.06
N THR A 60 0.83 -11.49 -2.50
CA THR A 60 0.81 -10.52 -1.39
C THR A 60 0.17 -9.21 -1.81
N VAL A 61 0.52 -8.66 -2.99
CA VAL A 61 -0.14 -7.46 -3.55
C VAL A 61 -1.65 -7.70 -3.71
N LYS A 62 -2.06 -8.85 -4.23
CA LYS A 62 -3.47 -9.24 -4.33
C LYS A 62 -4.16 -9.30 -2.97
N HIS A 63 -3.49 -9.87 -1.97
CA HIS A 63 -4.03 -9.97 -0.62
C HIS A 63 -4.26 -8.57 -0.03
N HIS A 64 -3.28 -7.68 -0.12
CA HIS A 64 -3.41 -6.29 0.33
C HIS A 64 -4.49 -5.50 -0.41
N LEU A 65 -4.60 -5.66 -1.73
CA LEU A 65 -5.68 -5.05 -2.51
C LEU A 65 -7.06 -5.53 -2.04
N ARG A 66 -7.22 -6.83 -1.78
CA ARG A 66 -8.49 -7.37 -1.24
C ARG A 66 -8.81 -6.78 0.13
N LEU A 67 -7.81 -6.64 1.00
CA LEU A 67 -7.97 -6.01 2.31
C LEU A 67 -8.39 -4.54 2.18
N LEU A 68 -7.74 -3.78 1.31
CA LEU A 68 -8.08 -2.37 1.07
C LEU A 68 -9.49 -2.21 0.48
N VAL A 69 -9.89 -3.11 -0.43
CA VAL A 69 -11.23 -3.13 -1.00
C VAL A 69 -12.29 -3.50 0.04
N ALA A 70 -12.03 -4.52 0.85
CA ALA A 70 -12.95 -4.95 1.90
C ALA A 70 -13.18 -3.87 2.97
N ARG A 71 -12.16 -3.03 3.22
CA ARG A 71 -12.23 -1.90 4.14
C ARG A 71 -12.76 -0.60 3.51
N GLY A 72 -13.03 -0.60 2.21
CA GLY A 72 -13.56 0.57 1.51
C GLY A 72 -12.54 1.67 1.21
N TYR A 73 -11.24 1.41 1.35
CA TYR A 73 -10.18 2.37 1.00
C TYR A 73 -9.87 2.42 -0.50
N VAL A 74 -10.26 1.37 -1.23
CA VAL A 74 -9.96 1.21 -2.65
C VAL A 74 -11.18 0.59 -3.31
N GLN A 75 -11.59 1.12 -4.45
CA GLN A 75 -12.63 0.52 -5.26
C GLN A 75 -12.02 -0.37 -6.34
N ARG A 76 -12.57 -1.57 -6.50
CA ARG A 76 -12.21 -2.50 -7.57
C ARG A 76 -13.19 -2.36 -8.72
N HIS A 77 -12.66 -2.20 -9.92
CA HIS A 77 -13.41 -2.09 -11.15
C HIS A 77 -13.01 -3.17 -12.14
N GLY A 78 -13.95 -3.52 -13.03
CA GLY A 78 -13.74 -4.53 -14.08
C GLY A 78 -13.64 -5.97 -13.58
N ARG A 79 -13.45 -6.91 -14.52
CA ARG A 79 -13.40 -8.36 -14.27
C ARG A 79 -12.27 -9.00 -15.08
N GLY A 80 -11.60 -10.00 -14.50
CA GLY A 80 -10.54 -10.74 -15.17
C GLY A 80 -9.31 -9.89 -15.49
N LYS A 81 -8.83 -9.96 -16.75
CA LYS A 81 -7.64 -9.23 -17.23
C LYS A 81 -7.82 -7.71 -17.24
N GLY A 82 -9.06 -7.23 -17.31
CA GLY A 82 -9.40 -5.81 -17.24
C GLY A 82 -9.71 -5.33 -15.82
N THR A 83 -9.10 -5.90 -14.78
CA THR A 83 -9.32 -5.41 -13.41
C THR A 83 -8.42 -4.22 -13.12
N TRP A 84 -9.00 -3.09 -12.71
CA TRP A 84 -8.27 -1.92 -12.21
C TRP A 84 -8.84 -1.45 -10.86
N TYR A 85 -8.08 -0.61 -10.18
CA TYR A 85 -8.39 -0.10 -8.86
C TYR A 85 -8.31 1.41 -8.86
N THR A 86 -9.18 2.04 -8.09
CA THR A 86 -9.18 3.48 -7.80
C THR A 86 -9.27 3.67 -6.30
N LEU A 87 -9.00 4.89 -5.81
CA LEU A 87 -9.51 5.27 -4.49
C LEU A 87 -11.04 5.27 -4.49
#